data_AF-D3EGK3-F1
#
_entry.id   AF-D3EGK3-F1
#
_cell.length_a   1.000
_cell.length_b   1.000
_cell.length_c   1.000
_cell.angle_alpha   90.00
_cell.angle_beta   90.00
_cell.angle_gamma   90.00
#
_symmetry.space_group_name_H-M   'P 1'
#
loop_
_entity.id
_entity.type
_entity.pdbx_description
1 polymer ?
#
loop_
_entity_poly.entity_id
_entity_poly.type
_entity_poly.pdbx_seq_one_letter_code
_entity_poly.pdbx_strand_id
1 'polypeptide(L)'
;MKAEEILGKIEAMHYWDARVLKFDSSFFGDELILIFEDTECDVKLSFTGCSKFSFITNVDDRTKPLRELTRPQIPYFLQDIEVTDVQSEGYQLLNCKITMPPLNAEIVCKSISVEKV
;
A
#
# COMPACT_ATOMS: atom_id res chain seq x y z
N MET A 1 18.95 6.50 0.51
CA MET A 1 19.34 5.30 -0.29
C MET A 1 18.52 4.06 0.06
N LYS A 2 17.83 3.99 1.21
CA LYS A 2 16.96 2.85 1.51
C LYS A 2 15.64 2.92 0.73
N ALA A 3 15.08 4.13 0.59
CA ALA A 3 13.85 4.36 -0.15
C ALA A 3 13.94 4.02 -1.64
N GLU A 4 14.96 4.49 -2.34
CA GLU A 4 15.15 4.23 -3.79
C GLU A 4 15.29 2.73 -4.10
N GLU A 5 16.04 1.99 -3.29
CA GLU A 5 16.18 0.54 -3.46
C GLU A 5 14.85 -0.20 -3.26
N ILE A 6 14.03 0.25 -2.31
CA ILE A 6 12.70 -0.33 -2.06
C ILE A 6 11.76 0.01 -3.21
N LEU A 7 11.74 1.27 -3.66
CA LEU A 7 10.93 1.69 -4.78
C LEU A 7 11.27 0.90 -6.04
N GLY A 8 12.56 0.73 -6.36
CA GLY A 8 12.98 -0.06 -7.52
C GLY A 8 12.55 -1.52 -7.45
N LYS A 9 12.49 -2.13 -6.25
CA LYS A 9 11.94 -3.48 -6.06
C LYS A 9 10.43 -3.53 -6.31
N ILE A 10 9.69 -2.50 -5.92
CA ILE A 10 8.24 -2.40 -6.13
C ILE A 10 7.96 -2.19 -7.61
N GLU A 11 8.66 -1.27 -8.28
CA GLU A 11 8.51 -0.98 -9.71
C GLU A 11 8.85 -2.20 -10.59
N ALA A 12 9.81 -3.02 -10.18
CA ALA A 12 10.14 -4.28 -10.85
C ALA A 12 8.98 -5.30 -10.84
N MET A 13 7.96 -5.10 -10.00
CA MET A 13 6.74 -5.92 -9.99
C MET A 13 5.66 -5.41 -10.96
N HIS A 14 5.93 -4.34 -11.72
CA HIS A 14 5.03 -3.80 -12.73
C HIS A 14 3.60 -3.53 -12.22
N TYR A 15 3.49 -2.91 -11.04
CA TYR A 15 2.24 -2.74 -10.32
C TYR A 15 1.22 -1.77 -10.98
N TRP A 16 1.61 -1.01 -12.00
CA TRP A 16 0.71 -0.04 -12.64
C TRP A 16 -0.54 -0.74 -13.19
N ASP A 17 -1.71 -0.23 -12.81
CA ASP A 17 -3.02 -0.81 -13.08
C ASP A 17 -3.22 -2.23 -12.50
N ALA A 18 -2.38 -2.67 -11.57
CA ALA A 18 -2.60 -3.91 -10.83
C ALA A 18 -3.77 -3.74 -9.86
N ARG A 19 -4.67 -4.73 -9.85
CA ARG A 19 -5.82 -4.73 -8.95
C ARG A 19 -5.37 -5.00 -7.52
N VAL A 20 -5.83 -4.19 -6.59
CA VAL A 20 -5.63 -4.42 -5.16
C VAL A 20 -6.59 -5.49 -4.66
N LEU A 21 -6.03 -6.55 -4.10
CA LEU A 21 -6.76 -7.68 -3.52
C LEU A 21 -7.01 -7.49 -2.03
N LYS A 22 -6.06 -6.87 -1.32
CA LYS A 22 -6.11 -6.73 0.13
C LYS A 22 -5.35 -5.50 0.59
N PHE A 23 -5.92 -4.75 1.52
CA PHE A 23 -5.21 -3.70 2.25
C PHE A 23 -5.66 -3.70 3.71
N ASP A 24 -4.86 -4.33 4.57
CA ASP A 24 -5.22 -4.64 5.96
C ASP A 24 -4.16 -4.14 6.94
N SER A 25 -4.62 -3.84 8.16
CA SER A 25 -3.75 -3.52 9.30
C SER A 25 -3.85 -4.58 10.38
N SER A 26 -2.77 -4.78 11.12
CA SER A 26 -2.66 -5.71 12.24
C SER A 26 -1.86 -5.06 13.37
N PHE A 27 -1.88 -5.67 14.57
CA PHE A 27 -1.10 -5.21 15.73
C PHE A 27 -1.28 -3.71 16.04
N PHE A 28 -2.52 -3.24 16.09
CA PHE A 28 -2.86 -1.82 16.34
C PHE A 28 -2.26 -0.84 15.31
N GLY A 29 -2.03 -1.32 14.09
CA GLY A 29 -1.48 -0.54 13.00
C GLY A 29 0.05 -0.52 12.96
N ASP A 30 0.74 -1.31 13.78
CA ASP A 30 2.20 -1.50 13.67
C ASP A 30 2.58 -2.20 12.36
N GLU A 31 1.72 -3.11 11.89
CA GLU A 31 1.91 -3.83 10.65
C GLU A 31 0.76 -3.56 9.67
N LEU A 32 1.13 -3.34 8.40
CA LEU A 32 0.17 -3.27 7.31
C LEU A 32 0.59 -4.19 6.18
N ILE A 33 -0.39 -4.70 5.44
CA ILE A 33 -0.16 -5.48 4.23
C ILE A 33 -0.98 -4.90 3.07
N LEU A 34 -0.35 -4.80 1.90
CA LEU A 34 -1.01 -4.57 0.63
C LEU A 34 -0.75 -5.79 -0.25
N ILE A 35 -1.79 -6.36 -0.84
CA ILE A 35 -1.66 -7.43 -1.84
C ILE A 35 -2.30 -6.96 -3.14
N PHE A 36 -1.61 -7.13 -4.26
CA PHE A 36 -2.11 -6.83 -5.59
C PHE A 36 -1.83 -7.96 -6.58
N GLU A 37 -2.64 -8.03 -7.63
CA GLU A 37 -2.54 -9.06 -8.67
C GLU A 37 -1.27 -8.91 -9.50
N ASP A 38 -0.61 -10.02 -9.80
CA ASP A 38 0.37 -10.17 -10.87
C ASP A 38 0.08 -11.47 -11.65
N THR A 39 0.66 -11.60 -12.84
CA THR A 39 0.38 -12.63 -13.83
C THR A 39 0.72 -14.06 -13.39
N GLU A 40 1.74 -14.24 -12.55
CA GLU A 40 2.21 -15.56 -12.09
C GLU A 40 1.80 -15.87 -10.65
N CYS A 41 2.12 -14.97 -9.74
CA CYS A 41 1.85 -15.04 -8.30
C CYS A 41 1.48 -13.63 -7.85
N ASP A 42 0.59 -13.48 -6.88
CA ASP A 42 0.22 -12.16 -6.38
C ASP A 42 1.43 -11.52 -5.71
N VAL A 43 1.44 -10.20 -5.56
CA VAL A 43 2.54 -9.48 -4.91
C VAL A 43 2.05 -8.91 -3.60
N LYS A 44 2.84 -9.13 -2.55
CA LYS A 44 2.60 -8.65 -1.20
C LYS A 44 3.66 -7.61 -0.80
N LEU A 45 3.19 -6.43 -0.42
CA LEU A 45 3.98 -5.45 0.32
C LEU A 45 3.67 -5.58 1.81
N SER A 46 4.70 -5.74 2.65
CA SER A 46 4.56 -5.74 4.10
C SER A 46 5.24 -4.52 4.70
N PHE A 47 4.52 -3.76 5.49
CA PHE A 47 5.00 -2.59 6.21
C PHE A 47 5.09 -2.95 7.70
N THR A 48 6.23 -2.72 8.34
CA THR A 48 6.45 -3.07 9.75
C THR A 48 7.07 -1.94 10.56
N GLY A 49 6.73 -1.88 11.86
CA GLY A 49 7.13 -0.77 12.71
C GLY A 49 6.51 0.55 12.26
N CYS A 50 5.23 0.53 11.89
CA CYS A 50 4.51 1.69 11.39
C CYS A 50 4.19 2.66 12.53
N SER A 51 4.54 3.94 12.35
CA SER A 51 4.30 5.01 13.32
C SER A 51 3.17 5.94 12.89
N LYS A 52 2.82 5.93 11.61
CA LYS A 52 1.69 6.68 11.05
C LYS A 52 1.08 5.88 9.90
N PHE A 53 -0.23 5.77 9.92
CA PHE A 53 -1.00 5.27 8.79
C PHE A 53 -2.25 6.12 8.63
N SER A 54 -2.53 6.53 7.40
CA SER A 54 -3.77 7.22 7.04
C SER A 54 -4.21 6.79 5.66
N PHE A 55 -5.52 6.66 5.46
CA PHE A 55 -6.11 6.56 4.14
C PHE A 55 -7.27 7.54 4.02
N ILE A 56 -7.44 8.09 2.82
CA ILE A 56 -8.47 9.06 2.49
C ILE A 56 -9.35 8.45 1.40
N THR A 57 -10.66 8.51 1.61
CA THR A 57 -11.68 8.03 0.66
C THR A 57 -12.77 9.07 0.52
N ASN A 58 -13.53 9.04 -0.57
CA ASN A 58 -14.73 9.87 -0.68
C ASN A 58 -15.92 9.23 0.04
N VAL A 59 -16.83 10.06 0.56
CA VAL A 59 -18.08 9.63 1.21
C VAL A 59 -18.96 8.88 0.21
N ASP A 60 -19.01 9.34 -1.05
CA ASP A 60 -19.81 8.73 -2.10
C ASP A 60 -19.41 7.27 -2.36
N ASP A 61 -18.10 6.97 -2.30
CA ASP A 61 -17.52 5.62 -2.46
C ASP A 61 -17.75 4.69 -1.26
N ARG A 62 -18.40 5.20 -0.22
CA ARG A 62 -18.71 4.48 1.03
C ARG A 62 -20.21 4.40 1.32
N THR A 63 -21.05 4.93 0.42
CA THR A 63 -22.51 4.85 0.53
C THR A 63 -23.05 3.42 0.48
N LYS A 64 -22.34 2.51 -0.21
CA LYS A 64 -22.61 1.07 -0.22
C LYS A 64 -21.47 0.31 0.46
N PRO A 65 -21.77 -0.69 1.30
CA PRO A 65 -20.73 -1.53 1.88
C PRO A 65 -19.91 -2.22 0.78
N LEU A 66 -18.59 -2.04 0.78
CA LEU A 66 -17.70 -2.65 -0.23
C LEU A 66 -17.83 -4.17 -0.28
N ARG A 67 -18.14 -4.81 0.85
CA ARG A 67 -18.35 -6.26 0.97
C ARG A 67 -19.53 -6.79 0.13
N GLU A 68 -20.44 -5.90 -0.27
CA GLU A 68 -21.62 -6.24 -1.08
C GLU A 68 -21.37 -5.99 -2.58
N LEU A 69 -20.22 -5.42 -2.93
CA LEU A 69 -19.81 -5.20 -4.31
C LEU A 69 -19.22 -6.48 -4.90
N THR A 70 -19.52 -6.73 -6.16
CA THR A 70 -18.84 -7.76 -6.94
C THR A 70 -17.43 -7.29 -7.30
N ARG A 71 -16.51 -8.24 -7.56
CA ARG A 71 -15.11 -7.91 -7.94
C ARG A 71 -15.00 -6.88 -9.07
N PRO A 72 -15.78 -6.92 -10.16
CA PRO A 72 -15.74 -5.89 -11.21
C PRO A 72 -16.15 -4.49 -10.73
N GLN A 73 -16.95 -4.39 -9.66
CA GLN A 73 -17.42 -3.13 -9.09
C GLN A 73 -16.43 -2.52 -8.09
N ILE A 74 -15.35 -3.23 -7.73
CA ILE A 74 -14.31 -2.75 -6.81
C ILE A 74 -13.21 -2.09 -7.66
N PRO A 75 -13.04 -0.75 -7.61
CA PRO A 75 -12.20 -0.01 -8.54
C PRO A 75 -10.78 0.26 -8.01
N TYR A 76 -10.29 -0.51 -7.03
CA TYR A 76 -8.96 -0.27 -6.47
C TYR A 76 -7.88 -0.85 -7.38
N PHE A 77 -7.25 0.03 -8.14
CA PHE A 77 -6.07 -0.27 -8.96
C PHE A 77 -4.93 0.65 -8.53
N LEU A 78 -3.73 0.10 -8.45
CA LEU A 78 -2.54 0.88 -8.15
C LEU A 78 -2.20 1.78 -9.34
N GLN A 79 -2.09 3.08 -9.08
CA GLN A 79 -1.68 4.06 -10.09
C GLN A 79 -0.26 4.53 -9.86
N ASP A 80 0.10 4.75 -8.59
CA ASP A 80 1.43 5.26 -8.23
C ASP A 80 1.81 4.85 -6.81
N ILE A 81 3.10 4.59 -6.61
CA ILE A 81 3.71 4.31 -5.30
C ILE A 81 4.97 5.17 -5.19
N GLU A 82 4.99 6.06 -4.21
CA GLU A 82 6.16 6.85 -3.87
C GLU A 82 6.77 6.34 -2.56
N VAL A 83 8.09 6.18 -2.51
CA VAL A 83 8.81 5.86 -1.26
C VAL A 83 9.89 6.90 -1.04
N THR A 84 9.90 7.51 0.15
CA THR A 84 10.89 8.53 0.54
C THR A 84 11.51 8.22 1.89
N ASP A 85 12.79 8.54 2.04
CA ASP A 85 13.49 8.48 3.33
C ASP A 85 13.03 9.67 4.18
N VAL A 86 12.58 9.44 5.42
CA VAL A 86 12.18 10.50 6.35
C VAL A 86 12.85 10.34 7.71
N GLN A 87 13.13 11.46 8.38
CA GLN A 87 13.62 11.46 9.76
C GLN A 87 12.54 11.99 10.71
N SER A 88 12.30 11.27 11.80
CA SER A 88 11.39 11.68 12.86
C SER A 88 11.98 11.29 14.21
N GLU A 89 12.10 12.25 15.13
CA GLU A 89 12.58 12.01 16.50
C GLU A 89 13.93 11.25 16.57
N GLY A 90 14.81 11.46 15.60
CA GLY A 90 16.11 10.78 15.51
C GLY A 90 16.08 9.38 14.90
N TYR A 91 14.91 8.88 14.50
CA TYR A 91 14.77 7.61 13.77
C TYR A 91 14.73 7.85 12.25
N GLN A 92 15.41 6.99 11.51
CA GLN A 92 15.28 6.90 10.05
C GLN A 92 14.10 5.97 9.71
N LEU A 93 13.12 6.51 9.00
CA LEU A 93 11.89 5.83 8.61
C LEU A 93 11.69 5.98 7.10
N LEU A 94 10.72 5.25 6.58
CA LEU A 94 10.27 5.29 5.20
C LEU A 94 8.85 5.86 5.19
N ASN A 95 8.59 6.83 4.33
CA ASN A 95 7.23 7.27 4.01
C ASN A 95 6.83 6.70 2.65
N CYS A 96 5.79 5.88 2.63
CA CYS A 96 5.21 5.29 1.44
C CYS A 96 3.84 5.91 1.17
N LYS A 97 3.67 6.50 -0.01
CA LYS A 97 2.38 7.00 -0.49
C LYS A 97 1.88 6.11 -1.62
N ILE A 98 0.61 5.76 -1.56
CA ILE A 98 -0.02 4.84 -2.51
C ILE A 98 -1.26 5.52 -3.06
N THR A 99 -1.26 5.72 -4.38
CA THR A 99 -2.39 6.26 -5.14
C THR A 99 -3.18 5.10 -5.70
N MET A 100 -4.39 4.86 -5.18
CA MET A 100 -5.31 3.83 -5.65
C MET A 100 -6.78 4.27 -5.59
N PRO A 101 -7.19 5.26 -6.41
CA PRO A 101 -8.52 5.84 -6.37
C PRO A 101 -9.63 4.77 -6.35
N PRO A 102 -10.66 4.93 -5.50
CA PRO A 102 -10.99 6.10 -4.69
C PRO A 102 -10.25 6.21 -3.34
N LEU A 103 -9.21 5.43 -3.10
CA LEU A 103 -8.46 5.42 -1.84
C LEU A 103 -7.01 5.88 -2.07
N ASN A 104 -6.55 6.86 -1.30
CA ASN A 104 -5.13 7.21 -1.24
C ASN A 104 -4.60 6.92 0.16
N ALA A 105 -3.46 6.26 0.26
CA ALA A 105 -2.85 5.87 1.53
C ALA A 105 -1.48 6.51 1.73
N GLU A 106 -1.15 6.83 2.97
CA GLU A 106 0.19 7.26 3.41
C GLU A 106 0.59 6.46 4.64
N ILE A 107 1.75 5.82 4.60
CA ILE A 107 2.27 4.91 5.62
C ILE A 107 3.70 5.33 5.96
N VAL A 108 3.97 5.63 7.24
CA VAL A 108 5.32 5.87 7.75
C VAL A 108 5.73 4.68 8.61
N CYS A 109 6.84 4.02 8.25
CA CYS A 109 7.26 2.76 8.85
C CYS A 109 8.78 2.59 8.88
N LYS A 110 9.27 1.58 9.61
CA LYS A 110 10.71 1.25 9.67
C LYS A 110 11.18 0.46 8.46
N SER A 111 10.33 -0.41 7.93
CA SER A 111 10.68 -1.32 6.83
C SER A 111 9.49 -1.65 5.94
N ILE A 112 9.81 -1.88 4.67
CA ILE A 112 8.92 -2.36 3.64
C ILE A 112 9.58 -3.61 3.02
N SER A 113 8.87 -4.73 2.94
CA SER A 113 9.29 -5.91 2.18
C SER A 113 8.38 -6.15 0.98
N VAL A 114 8.94 -6.76 -0.07
CA VAL A 114 8.25 -7.10 -1.33
C VAL A 114 8.40 -8.61 -1.52
N GLU A 115 7.29 -9.34 -1.64
CA GLU A 115 7.24 -10.80 -1.75
C GLU A 115 6.24 -11.21 -2.84
N LYS A 116 6.55 -12.25 -3.62
CA LYS A 116 5.57 -12.96 -4.45
C LYS A 116 4.87 -14.02 -3.60
N VAL A 117 3.54 -14.13 -3.68
CA VAL A 117 2.70 -15.00 -2.83
C VAL A 117 1.68 -15.81 -3.62
#